data_AF-A0A9W6HVD9-F1
#
_entry.id   AF-A0A9W6HVD9-F1
#
_cell.length_a   1.000
_cell.length_b   1.000
_cell.length_c   1.000
_cell.angle_alpha   90.00
_cell.angle_beta   90.00
_cell.angle_gamma   90.00
#
_symmetry.space_group_name_H-M   'P 1'
#
loop_
_entity.id
_entity.type
_entity.pdbx_description
1 polymer ?
#
loop_
_entity_poly.entity_id
_entity_poly.type
_entity_poly.pdbx_seq_one_letter_code
_entity_poly.pdbx_strand_id
1 'polypeptide(L)'
;MHITAANGTTPAPATTSLTACEHRSVGVIVQDAAGQYLMFEQATAPGIAPPAGHLAPYGEPEQAARALVAEQTGLIVGHLTPVTAGWRPGRYDRCTGVDRSGHYWHLFQTTLTGEVAPSVRAAGRPRWLMAHQVQALAYRTVDHAHGLITDEQFAACPGLAPVWVDLLATAHVIVIDDLDLALVEDLATRPPLTPASETPTQAVPVAVSGTVRARPDRLDEHGAAELLAETEAVRTELARTDAKAATVLAFAGTAFSVLAALSVLAPELAVPARVGLAGAVALLGASSAVALGVIRPSLPRSGPGTGFVAHAAVRDAEELLAVLADDPQARRARDIVHLSRTARAKYRRLRLAIDLAFAALAALAVAAVFAL
;
A
#
# COMPACT_ATOMS: atom_id res chain seq x y z
N MET A 1 -5.71 79.10 -0.89
CA MET A 1 -5.21 78.11 -1.87
C MET A 1 -5.26 76.75 -1.19
N HIS A 2 -6.44 76.16 -1.16
CA HIS A 2 -6.73 74.88 -0.51
C HIS A 2 -6.60 73.77 -1.56
N ILE A 3 -5.68 72.84 -1.35
CA ILE A 3 -5.50 71.69 -2.24
C ILE A 3 -6.37 70.55 -1.71
N THR A 4 -7.33 70.17 -2.56
CA THR A 4 -8.35 69.14 -2.40
C THR A 4 -7.72 67.76 -2.30
N ALA A 5 -8.21 66.96 -1.34
CA ALA A 5 -7.86 65.56 -1.18
C ALA A 5 -8.37 64.73 -2.38
N ALA A 6 -7.46 64.03 -3.06
CA ALA A 6 -7.80 63.00 -4.02
C ALA A 6 -8.00 61.67 -3.27
N ASN A 7 -9.22 61.13 -3.36
CA ASN A 7 -9.58 59.80 -2.88
C ASN A 7 -8.69 58.74 -3.56
N GLY A 8 -7.73 58.21 -2.81
CA GLY A 8 -7.01 57.00 -3.18
C GLY A 8 -7.94 55.80 -3.06
N THR A 9 -8.54 55.39 -4.17
CA THR A 9 -9.29 54.14 -4.28
C THR A 9 -8.34 52.99 -4.03
N THR A 10 -8.44 52.37 -2.86
CA THR A 10 -7.87 51.05 -2.57
C THR A 10 -8.35 50.08 -3.65
N PRO A 11 -7.47 49.39 -4.39
CA PRO A 11 -7.93 48.37 -5.32
C PRO A 11 -8.63 47.28 -4.50
N ALA A 12 -9.91 47.06 -4.78
CA ALA A 12 -10.66 45.94 -4.24
C ALA A 12 -9.90 44.64 -4.54
N PRO A 13 -9.89 43.65 -3.62
CA PRO A 13 -9.29 42.36 -3.91
C PRO A 13 -9.97 41.81 -5.16
N ALA A 14 -9.16 41.55 -6.19
CA ALA A 14 -9.62 40.91 -7.41
C ALA A 14 -10.43 39.68 -7.00
N THR A 15 -11.71 39.72 -7.34
CA THR A 15 -12.63 38.59 -7.15
C THR A 15 -12.22 37.56 -8.19
N THR A 16 -11.19 36.77 -7.88
CA THR A 16 -10.75 35.70 -8.75
C THR A 16 -11.90 34.71 -8.81
N SER A 17 -12.58 34.69 -9.95
CA SER A 17 -13.45 33.60 -10.37
C SER A 17 -12.78 32.28 -10.00
N LEU A 18 -13.47 31.41 -9.27
CA LEU A 18 -13.03 30.07 -8.89
C LEU A 18 -12.79 29.24 -10.16
N THR A 19 -11.64 29.44 -10.79
CA THR A 19 -11.24 28.88 -12.08
C THR A 19 -10.88 27.41 -11.93
N ALA A 20 -11.15 26.67 -13.00
CA ALA A 20 -10.98 25.23 -13.17
C ALA A 20 -9.74 24.64 -12.48
N CYS A 21 -9.91 23.39 -12.00
CA CYS A 21 -8.85 22.53 -11.51
C CYS A 21 -7.67 22.47 -12.50
N GLU A 22 -6.47 22.90 -12.06
CA GLU A 22 -5.26 22.92 -12.90
C GLU A 22 -4.60 21.55 -13.08
N HIS A 23 -5.16 20.50 -12.47
CA HIS A 23 -4.63 19.13 -12.49
C HIS A 23 -3.17 19.03 -11.99
N ARG A 24 -2.72 19.95 -11.14
CA ARG A 24 -1.41 19.90 -10.50
C ARG A 24 -1.57 19.92 -8.98
N SER A 25 -0.83 19.05 -8.32
CA SER A 25 -0.84 18.90 -6.87
C SER A 25 0.58 18.73 -6.34
N VAL A 26 0.76 19.08 -5.08
CA VAL A 26 2.00 18.85 -4.36
C VAL A 26 1.69 18.21 -3.01
N GLY A 27 2.54 17.27 -2.61
CA GLY A 27 2.48 16.60 -1.32
C GLY A 27 3.83 16.65 -0.62
N VAL A 28 3.83 16.70 0.70
CA VAL A 28 5.06 16.73 1.50
C VAL A 28 5.00 15.67 2.59
N ILE A 29 5.93 14.70 2.54
CA ILE A 29 6.18 13.76 3.62
C ILE A 29 7.02 14.49 4.67
N VAL A 30 6.40 14.81 5.79
CA VAL A 30 7.07 15.46 6.92
C VAL A 30 7.37 14.41 7.98
N GLN A 31 8.65 14.28 8.33
CA GLN A 31 9.11 13.41 9.41
C GLN A 31 9.70 14.23 10.56
N ASP A 32 9.53 13.78 11.80
CA ASP A 32 10.25 14.37 12.95
C ASP A 32 11.58 13.66 13.23
N ALA A 33 12.30 14.13 14.25
CA ALA A 33 13.56 13.50 14.68
C ALA A 33 13.38 12.09 15.29
N ALA A 34 12.17 11.75 15.74
CA ALA A 34 11.84 10.43 16.28
C ALA A 34 11.41 9.43 15.17
N GLY A 35 11.34 9.89 13.91
CA GLY A 35 10.93 9.07 12.77
C GLY A 35 9.41 9.00 12.58
N GLN A 36 8.63 9.82 13.27
CA GLN A 36 7.18 9.93 13.13
C GLN A 36 6.80 10.77 11.92
N TYR A 37 5.67 10.44 11.29
CA TYR A 37 5.14 11.13 10.13
C TYR A 37 3.98 12.03 10.52
N LEU A 38 3.99 13.27 10.04
CA LEU A 38 2.91 14.21 10.27
C LEU A 38 1.73 13.91 9.33
N MET A 39 0.55 13.72 9.91
CA MET A 39 -0.65 13.30 9.20
C MET A 39 -1.87 14.13 9.62
N PHE A 40 -2.78 14.32 8.68
CA PHE A 40 -4.01 15.11 8.81
C PHE A 40 -5.21 14.29 8.36
N GLU A 41 -6.32 14.48 9.05
CA GLU A 41 -7.62 14.08 8.53
C GLU A 41 -8.06 15.08 7.45
N GLN A 42 -8.55 14.59 6.32
CA GLN A 42 -8.98 15.44 5.21
C GLN A 42 -10.40 15.98 5.47
N ALA A 43 -10.66 17.27 5.23
CA ALA A 43 -11.98 17.88 5.49
C ALA A 43 -13.03 17.56 4.42
N THR A 44 -12.62 17.37 3.17
CA THR A 44 -13.54 17.30 2.02
C THR A 44 -13.78 15.88 1.52
N ALA A 45 -13.02 14.90 2.01
CA ALA A 45 -13.18 13.48 1.70
C ALA A 45 -12.65 12.64 2.87
N PRO A 46 -13.23 11.47 3.17
CA PRO A 46 -12.72 10.61 4.24
C PRO A 46 -11.32 10.10 3.89
N GLY A 47 -10.36 10.32 4.78
CA GLY A 47 -8.99 9.86 4.60
C GLY A 47 -8.00 10.61 5.47
N ILE A 48 -6.91 9.93 5.81
CA ILE A 48 -5.75 10.50 6.49
C ILE A 48 -4.62 10.70 5.45
N ALA A 49 -3.95 11.84 5.49
CA ALA A 49 -2.93 12.21 4.52
C ALA A 49 -1.86 13.13 5.13
N PRO A 50 -0.61 13.09 4.63
CA PRO A 50 0.36 14.15 4.86
C PRO A 50 -0.10 15.51 4.30
N PRO A 51 0.61 16.62 4.62
CA PRO A 51 0.37 17.91 3.99
C PRO A 51 0.34 17.83 2.47
N ALA A 52 -0.75 18.33 1.88
CA ALA A 52 -0.93 18.40 0.43
C ALA A 52 -1.92 19.49 0.04
N GLY A 53 -1.84 19.87 -1.24
CA GLY A 53 -2.75 20.81 -1.88
C GLY A 53 -2.45 20.97 -3.36
N HIS A 54 -3.21 21.86 -4.00
CA HIS A 54 -2.94 22.30 -5.37
C HIS A 54 -1.67 23.16 -5.44
N LEU A 55 -1.09 23.24 -6.63
CA LEU A 55 0.09 24.06 -6.88
C LEU A 55 -0.27 25.55 -6.89
N ALA A 56 -1.38 25.91 -7.51
CA ALA A 56 -1.93 27.25 -7.55
C ALA A 56 -2.44 27.65 -6.17
N PRO A 57 -2.12 28.89 -5.71
CA PRO A 57 -1.56 30.00 -6.49
C PRO A 57 -0.02 30.14 -6.45
N TYR A 58 0.72 29.16 -5.93
CA TYR A 58 2.13 29.32 -5.52
C TYR A 58 3.17 29.25 -6.65
N GLY A 59 2.78 28.83 -7.86
CA GLY A 59 3.66 28.79 -9.04
C GLY A 59 4.56 27.56 -9.07
N GLU A 60 5.72 27.60 -8.42
CA GLU A 60 6.70 26.51 -8.45
C GLU A 60 6.41 25.42 -7.40
N PRO A 61 6.64 24.12 -7.71
CA PRO A 61 6.30 23.03 -6.78
C PRO A 61 6.97 23.10 -5.42
N GLU A 62 8.23 23.51 -5.36
CA GLU A 62 8.95 23.66 -4.09
C GLU A 62 8.39 24.83 -3.25
N GLN A 63 8.03 25.92 -3.91
CA GLN A 63 7.40 27.07 -3.26
C GLN A 63 6.02 26.69 -2.72
N ALA A 64 5.23 25.95 -3.52
CA ALA A 64 3.95 25.41 -3.12
C ALA A 64 4.08 24.46 -1.92
N ALA A 65 5.05 23.53 -1.94
CA ALA A 65 5.32 22.61 -0.83
C ALA A 65 5.63 23.36 0.48
N ARG A 66 6.50 24.37 0.43
CA ARG A 66 6.85 25.18 1.62
C ARG A 66 5.66 25.98 2.12
N ALA A 67 4.93 26.63 1.22
CA ALA A 67 3.77 27.44 1.56
C ALA A 67 2.64 26.60 2.16
N LEU A 68 2.36 25.42 1.62
CA LEU A 68 1.34 24.50 2.13
C LEU A 68 1.70 23.95 3.50
N VAL A 69 2.95 23.54 3.73
CA VAL A 69 3.39 23.09 5.06
C VAL A 69 3.29 24.25 6.05
N ALA A 70 3.73 25.45 5.70
CA ALA A 70 3.62 26.61 6.57
C ALA A 70 2.15 26.95 6.88
N GLU A 71 1.27 26.93 5.88
CA GLU A 71 -0.15 27.20 6.04
C GLU A 71 -0.85 26.15 6.92
N GLN A 72 -0.57 24.86 6.71
CA GLN A 72 -1.27 23.78 7.39
C GLN A 72 -0.71 23.47 8.79
N THR A 73 0.57 23.75 9.02
CA THR A 73 1.29 23.29 10.22
C THR A 73 1.88 24.42 11.07
N GLY A 74 2.02 25.62 10.49
CA GLY A 74 2.78 26.72 11.10
C GLY A 74 4.30 26.54 11.06
N LEU A 75 4.81 25.41 10.53
CA LEU A 75 6.23 25.09 10.49
C LEU A 75 6.91 25.67 9.25
N ILE A 76 8.13 26.16 9.42
CA ILE A 76 8.97 26.66 8.33
C ILE A 76 9.82 25.50 7.81
N VAL A 77 9.68 25.20 6.52
CA VAL A 77 10.49 24.18 5.85
C VAL A 77 11.78 24.80 5.37
N GLY A 78 12.92 24.31 5.87
CA GLY A 78 14.26 24.73 5.43
C GLY A 78 14.76 23.98 4.20
N HIS A 79 14.69 22.65 4.20
CA HIS A 79 15.15 21.79 3.12
C HIS A 79 14.02 20.90 2.60
N LEU A 80 13.94 20.72 1.27
CA LEU A 80 13.01 19.78 0.63
C LEU A 80 13.81 18.82 -0.25
N THR A 81 13.57 17.53 -0.09
CA THR A 81 14.12 16.49 -0.96
C THR A 81 13.03 16.05 -1.92
N PRO A 82 13.20 16.16 -3.26
CA PRO A 82 12.25 15.60 -4.20
C PRO A 82 12.26 14.07 -4.12
N VAL A 83 11.07 13.45 -4.10
CA VAL A 83 10.91 11.99 -4.02
C VAL A 83 10.48 11.44 -5.38
N THR A 84 9.37 11.93 -5.91
CA THR A 84 8.85 11.51 -7.21
C THR A 84 7.93 12.58 -7.79
N ALA A 85 7.69 12.52 -9.10
CA ALA A 85 6.68 13.32 -9.76
C ALA A 85 5.98 12.49 -10.83
N GLY A 86 4.67 12.67 -10.98
CA GLY A 86 3.92 11.91 -11.97
C GLY A 86 2.42 12.07 -11.85
N TRP A 87 1.72 11.63 -12.90
CA TRP A 87 0.26 11.58 -12.89
C TRP A 87 -0.25 10.55 -11.88
N ARG A 88 -1.30 10.91 -11.15
CA ARG A 88 -2.10 9.99 -10.34
C ARG A 88 -3.57 10.15 -10.68
N PRO A 89 -4.28 9.07 -11.02
CA PRO A 89 -5.71 9.14 -11.18
C PRO A 89 -6.35 9.37 -9.81
N GLY A 90 -7.50 10.03 -9.85
CA GLY A 90 -8.25 10.35 -8.64
C GLY A 90 -9.33 11.37 -8.93
N ARG A 91 -10.49 11.20 -8.30
CA ARG A 91 -11.56 12.20 -8.41
C ARG A 91 -11.31 13.35 -7.45
N TYR A 92 -11.66 14.54 -7.92
CA TYR A 92 -11.73 15.74 -7.12
C TYR A 92 -12.93 16.55 -7.60
N ASP A 93 -13.78 16.97 -6.67
CA ASP A 93 -15.12 17.52 -6.97
C ASP A 93 -15.08 18.79 -7.83
N ARG A 94 -13.93 19.48 -7.89
CA ARG A 94 -13.74 20.68 -8.72
C ARG A 94 -13.16 20.39 -10.13
N CYS A 95 -12.86 19.14 -10.46
CA CYS A 95 -12.34 18.73 -11.77
C CYS A 95 -13.43 18.06 -12.62
N THR A 96 -14.64 18.65 -12.68
CA THR A 96 -15.76 18.13 -13.47
C THR A 96 -15.56 18.36 -14.97
N GLY A 97 -15.88 17.36 -15.81
CA GLY A 97 -16.00 17.53 -17.28
C GLY A 97 -14.79 17.17 -18.15
N VAL A 98 -13.78 16.47 -17.63
CA VAL A 98 -12.59 16.02 -18.41
C VAL A 98 -12.42 14.50 -18.37
N ASP A 99 -12.11 13.91 -19.53
CA ASP A 99 -11.92 12.46 -19.77
C ASP A 99 -10.78 11.81 -18.96
N ARG A 100 -10.04 12.58 -18.14
CA ARG A 100 -9.02 12.08 -17.22
C ARG A 100 -9.10 12.81 -15.87
N SER A 101 -9.85 12.26 -14.93
CA SER A 101 -9.83 12.74 -13.54
C SER A 101 -8.52 12.35 -12.86
N GLY A 102 -7.75 13.33 -12.38
CA GLY A 102 -6.49 13.10 -11.69
C GLY A 102 -5.66 14.38 -11.57
N HIS A 103 -4.47 14.25 -10.98
CA HIS A 103 -3.51 15.33 -10.85
C HIS A 103 -2.11 14.84 -11.18
N TYR A 104 -1.28 15.71 -11.72
CA TYR A 104 0.17 15.56 -11.74
C TYR A 104 0.72 15.98 -10.38
N TRP A 105 1.23 15.01 -9.64
CA TRP A 105 1.78 15.21 -8.30
C TRP A 105 3.27 15.50 -8.35
N HIS A 106 3.71 16.45 -7.52
CA HIS A 106 5.09 16.59 -7.10
C HIS A 106 5.18 16.18 -5.62
N LEU A 107 5.97 15.16 -5.31
CA LEU A 107 6.13 14.66 -3.94
C LEU A 107 7.50 15.05 -3.40
N PHE A 108 7.51 15.68 -2.23
CA PHE A 108 8.73 16.03 -1.50
C PHE A 108 8.77 15.37 -0.13
N GLN A 109 9.96 15.32 0.46
CA GLN A 109 10.19 14.89 1.83
C GLN A 109 11.01 15.95 2.58
N THR A 110 10.70 16.13 3.87
CA THR A 110 11.46 16.98 4.78
C THR A 110 11.48 16.38 6.18
N THR A 111 12.52 16.70 6.94
CA THR A 111 12.57 16.45 8.39
C THR A 111 12.41 17.77 9.12
N LEU A 112 11.49 17.86 10.07
CA LEU A 112 11.22 19.07 10.86
C LEU A 112 11.19 18.74 12.35
N THR A 113 11.64 19.68 13.16
CA THR A 113 11.48 19.66 14.62
C THR A 113 10.73 20.93 15.03
N GLY A 114 9.66 20.79 15.81
CA GLY A 114 8.84 21.92 16.25
C GLY A 114 7.45 21.50 16.72
N GLU A 115 6.80 22.37 17.47
CA GLU A 115 5.41 22.18 17.88
C GLU A 115 4.48 22.60 16.72
N VAL A 116 3.57 21.71 16.33
CA VAL A 116 2.63 21.97 15.23
C VAL A 116 1.58 22.95 15.71
N ALA A 117 1.50 24.12 15.09
CA ALA A 117 0.48 25.14 15.35
C ALA A 117 -0.46 25.20 14.13
N PRO A 118 -1.50 24.35 14.07
CA PRO A 118 -2.36 24.28 12.90
C PRO A 118 -3.11 25.61 12.71
N SER A 119 -3.17 26.11 11.48
CA SER A 119 -3.99 27.28 11.16
C SER A 119 -5.48 26.93 11.16
N VAL A 120 -6.33 27.95 11.30
CA VAL A 120 -7.81 27.82 11.27
C VAL A 120 -8.33 27.21 9.95
N ARG A 121 -7.52 27.18 8.89
CA ARG A 121 -7.83 26.56 7.59
C ARG A 121 -7.26 25.16 7.39
N ALA A 122 -6.39 24.68 8.28
CA ALA A 122 -5.86 23.32 8.23
C ALA A 122 -6.98 22.34 8.58
N ALA A 123 -7.44 21.63 7.57
CA ALA A 123 -8.69 20.88 7.51
C ALA A 123 -8.81 19.65 8.44
N GLY A 124 -7.86 19.40 9.35
CA GLY A 124 -7.92 18.25 10.25
C GLY A 124 -6.97 18.35 11.44
N ARG A 125 -7.25 17.57 12.49
CA ARG A 125 -6.40 17.51 13.68
C ARG A 125 -5.04 16.88 13.32
N PRO A 126 -3.92 17.62 13.41
CA PRO A 126 -2.61 17.07 13.13
C PRO A 126 -2.29 15.97 14.14
N ARG A 127 -1.64 14.91 13.67
CA ARG A 127 -1.12 13.84 14.51
C ARG A 127 0.22 13.35 13.97
N TRP A 128 1.15 13.08 14.87
CA TRP A 128 2.39 12.39 14.58
C TRP A 128 2.16 10.89 14.68
N LEU A 129 2.43 10.16 13.60
CA LEU A 129 2.22 8.72 13.51
C LEU A 129 3.54 8.00 13.26
N MET A 130 3.80 6.94 14.02
CA MET A 130 4.88 6.01 13.73
C MET A 130 4.63 5.29 12.40
N ALA A 131 5.69 4.83 11.73
CA ALA A 131 5.59 4.09 10.45
C ALA A 131 4.55 2.95 10.48
N HIS A 132 4.48 2.19 11.58
CA HIS A 132 3.53 1.09 11.72
C HIS A 132 2.07 1.55 11.80
N GLN A 133 1.80 2.76 12.33
CA GLN A 133 0.47 3.34 12.37
C GLN A 133 0.07 3.81 10.97
N VAL A 134 0.99 4.43 10.23
CA VAL A 134 0.78 4.79 8.80
C VAL A 134 0.50 3.55 7.97
N GLN A 135 1.25 2.47 8.18
CA GLN A 135 1.03 1.18 7.54
C GLN A 135 -0.35 0.58 7.87
N ALA A 136 -0.82 0.72 9.11
CA ALA A 136 -2.15 0.24 9.51
C ALA A 136 -3.27 1.02 8.80
N LEU A 137 -3.10 2.34 8.62
CA LEU A 137 -4.03 3.16 7.84
C LEU A 137 -4.04 2.77 6.35
N ALA A 138 -2.88 2.44 5.79
CA ALA A 138 -2.79 1.91 4.43
C ALA A 138 -3.57 0.60 4.28
N TYR A 139 -3.37 -0.35 5.20
CA TYR A 139 -4.10 -1.61 5.18
C TYR A 139 -5.61 -1.42 5.32
N ARG A 140 -6.05 -0.48 6.15
CA ARG A 140 -7.48 -0.16 6.25
C ARG A 140 -8.08 0.35 4.94
N THR A 141 -7.29 1.09 4.16
CA THR A 141 -7.69 1.56 2.82
C THR A 141 -7.76 0.40 1.83
N VAL A 142 -6.82 -0.53 1.92
CA VAL A 142 -6.85 -1.78 1.15
C VAL A 142 -8.08 -2.61 1.50
N ASP A 143 -8.39 -2.80 2.78
CA ASP A 143 -9.57 -3.54 3.22
C ASP A 143 -10.88 -2.89 2.71
N HIS A 144 -10.93 -1.55 2.66
CA HIS A 144 -12.03 -0.81 2.03
C HIS A 144 -12.08 -1.02 0.51
N ALA A 145 -10.93 -0.99 -0.18
CA ALA A 145 -10.87 -1.25 -1.62
C ALA A 145 -11.33 -2.68 -1.98
N HIS A 146 -11.08 -3.65 -1.10
CA HIS A 146 -11.58 -5.03 -1.19
C HIS A 146 -13.07 -5.19 -0.80
N GLY A 147 -13.71 -4.15 -0.27
CA GLY A 147 -15.10 -4.19 0.21
C GLY A 147 -15.28 -4.91 1.54
N LEU A 148 -14.20 -5.18 2.29
CA LEU A 148 -14.26 -5.76 3.63
C LEU A 148 -14.70 -4.74 4.70
N ILE A 149 -14.54 -3.46 4.37
CA ILE A 149 -15.02 -2.32 5.16
C ILE A 149 -15.99 -1.55 4.27
N THR A 150 -17.15 -1.16 4.82
CA THR A 150 -18.14 -0.36 4.08
C THR A 150 -17.73 1.11 4.01
N ASP A 151 -18.30 1.87 3.07
CA ASP A 151 -18.07 3.32 2.95
C ASP A 151 -18.40 4.06 4.25
N GLU A 152 -19.47 3.67 4.95
CA GLU A 152 -19.85 4.25 6.24
C GLU A 152 -18.81 3.96 7.33
N GLN A 153 -18.33 2.71 7.42
CA GLN A 153 -17.29 2.32 8.37
C GLN A 153 -15.95 3.01 8.07
N PHE A 154 -15.65 3.23 6.80
CA PHE A 154 -14.46 3.97 6.38
C PHE A 154 -14.61 5.46 6.69
N ALA A 155 -15.77 6.07 6.46
CA ALA A 155 -16.03 7.46 6.80
C ALA A 155 -15.96 7.72 8.32
N ALA A 156 -16.49 6.81 9.14
CA ALA A 156 -16.47 6.94 10.60
C ALA A 156 -15.07 6.79 11.21
N CYS A 157 -14.20 6.00 10.58
CA CYS A 157 -12.81 5.83 10.99
C CYS A 157 -11.97 5.63 9.72
N PRO A 158 -11.37 6.69 9.18
CA PRO A 158 -10.71 6.62 7.88
C PRO A 158 -9.37 5.89 7.92
N GLY A 159 -9.05 5.23 6.81
CA GLY A 159 -7.69 4.82 6.47
C GLY A 159 -6.88 5.98 5.88
N LEU A 160 -5.82 5.67 5.15
CA LEU A 160 -5.17 6.67 4.31
C LEU A 160 -6.11 7.10 3.17
N ALA A 161 -6.01 8.35 2.74
CA ALA A 161 -6.63 8.75 1.49
C ALA A 161 -6.06 7.89 0.34
N PRO A 162 -6.88 7.32 -0.57
CA PRO A 162 -6.42 6.34 -1.58
C PRO A 162 -5.18 6.74 -2.39
N VAL A 163 -5.13 7.99 -2.88
CA VAL A 163 -3.97 8.51 -3.65
C VAL A 163 -2.65 8.45 -2.85
N TRP A 164 -2.74 8.57 -1.53
CA TRP A 164 -1.57 8.56 -0.65
C TRP A 164 -1.04 7.16 -0.37
N VAL A 165 -1.81 6.11 -0.61
CA VAL A 165 -1.30 4.73 -0.51
C VAL A 165 -0.22 4.50 -1.56
N ASP A 166 -0.46 4.87 -2.82
CA ASP A 166 0.55 4.73 -3.87
C ASP A 166 1.76 5.67 -3.65
N LEU A 167 1.50 6.93 -3.30
CA LEU A 167 2.58 7.92 -3.08
C LEU A 167 3.50 7.49 -1.92
N LEU A 168 2.95 6.99 -0.82
CA LEU A 168 3.75 6.52 0.32
C LEU A 168 4.41 5.16 0.06
N ALA A 169 3.82 4.29 -0.75
CA ALA A 169 4.46 3.05 -1.18
C ALA A 169 5.66 3.34 -2.10
N THR A 170 5.50 4.29 -3.03
CA THR A 170 6.58 4.79 -3.90
C THR A 170 7.71 5.42 -3.08
N ALA A 171 7.37 6.16 -2.03
CA ALA A 171 8.35 6.73 -1.09
C ALA A 171 8.93 5.73 -0.09
N HIS A 172 8.56 4.44 -0.18
CA HIS A 172 8.98 3.37 0.73
C HIS A 172 8.65 3.61 2.21
N VAL A 173 7.64 4.45 2.50
CA VAL A 173 7.12 4.68 3.86
C VAL A 173 6.23 3.52 4.31
N ILE A 174 5.53 2.90 3.35
CA ILE A 174 4.68 1.72 3.56
C ILE A 174 4.99 0.64 2.52
N VAL A 175 4.54 -0.58 2.80
CA VAL A 175 4.66 -1.75 1.92
C VAL A 175 3.27 -2.30 1.64
N ILE A 176 2.86 -2.21 0.38
CA ILE A 176 1.61 -2.75 -0.19
C ILE A 176 1.99 -3.51 -1.46
N ASP A 177 1.31 -4.62 -1.76
CA ASP A 177 1.58 -5.36 -2.99
C ASP A 177 0.85 -4.74 -4.21
N ASP A 178 1.39 -4.97 -5.40
CA ASP A 178 0.93 -4.33 -6.63
C ASP A 178 -0.56 -4.55 -6.93
N LEU A 179 -1.14 -5.69 -6.52
CA LEU A 179 -2.55 -5.99 -6.75
C LEU A 179 -3.43 -5.15 -5.81
N ASP A 180 -3.03 -5.06 -4.54
CA ASP A 180 -3.73 -4.22 -3.57
C ASP A 180 -3.58 -2.73 -3.93
N LEU A 181 -2.43 -2.30 -4.48
CA LEU A 181 -2.26 -0.94 -5.01
C LEU A 181 -3.21 -0.65 -6.18
N ALA A 182 -3.34 -1.57 -7.13
CA ALA A 182 -4.26 -1.41 -8.26
C ALA A 182 -5.74 -1.29 -7.81
N LEU A 183 -6.13 -2.02 -6.77
CA LEU A 183 -7.48 -1.91 -6.20
C LEU A 183 -7.73 -0.58 -5.50
N VAL A 184 -6.72 -0.05 -4.80
CA VAL A 184 -6.81 1.27 -4.17
C VAL A 184 -6.83 2.39 -5.23
N GLU A 185 -6.11 2.22 -6.34
CA GLU A 185 -6.17 3.13 -7.49
C GLU A 185 -7.57 3.15 -8.11
N ASP A 186 -8.19 1.99 -8.32
CA ASP A 186 -9.59 1.89 -8.76
C ASP A 186 -10.53 2.61 -7.79
N LEU A 187 -10.40 2.34 -6.49
CA LEU A 187 -11.16 3.01 -5.43
C LEU A 187 -11.06 4.54 -5.52
N ALA A 188 -9.87 5.08 -5.79
CA ALA A 188 -9.63 6.52 -5.92
C ALA A 188 -10.41 7.16 -7.10
N THR A 189 -10.85 6.36 -8.07
CA THR A 189 -11.58 6.82 -9.26
C THR A 189 -13.10 6.62 -9.18
N ARG A 190 -13.60 5.88 -8.19
CA ARG A 190 -15.04 5.63 -8.01
C ARG A 190 -15.77 6.93 -7.60
N PRO A 191 -16.98 7.17 -8.12
CA PRO A 191 -17.81 8.29 -7.65
C PRO A 191 -18.24 8.05 -6.18
N PRO A 192 -18.35 9.09 -5.35
CA PRO A 192 -18.97 8.95 -4.04
C PRO A 192 -20.41 8.46 -4.21
N LEU A 193 -20.87 7.56 -3.34
CA LEU A 193 -22.28 7.20 -3.29
C LEU A 193 -23.08 8.46 -2.92
N THR A 194 -23.71 9.08 -3.91
CA THR A 194 -24.81 10.02 -3.64
C THR A 194 -25.89 9.24 -2.89
N PRO A 195 -26.49 9.76 -1.81
CA PRO A 195 -27.72 9.20 -1.27
C PRO A 195 -28.85 9.51 -2.26
N ALA A 196 -28.90 8.75 -3.36
CA ALA A 196 -29.93 8.88 -4.36
C ALA A 196 -31.14 8.08 -3.89
N SER A 197 -32.28 8.78 -3.80
CA SER A 197 -33.62 8.26 -3.61
C SER A 197 -33.80 6.89 -4.30
N GLU A 198 -33.90 5.84 -3.49
CA GLU A 198 -34.18 4.50 -3.95
C GLU A 198 -35.57 4.48 -4.62
N THR A 199 -35.60 4.26 -5.93
CA THR A 199 -36.75 3.63 -6.55
C THR A 199 -36.45 2.13 -6.57
N PRO A 200 -37.22 1.29 -5.84
CA PRO A 200 -36.83 -0.08 -5.60
C PRO A 200 -37.09 -0.94 -6.84
N THR A 201 -36.02 -1.33 -7.54
CA THR A 201 -36.05 -2.53 -8.37
C THR A 201 -36.07 -3.73 -7.43
N GLN A 202 -37.15 -4.50 -7.48
CA GLN A 202 -37.40 -5.69 -6.68
C GLN A 202 -36.20 -6.65 -6.70
N ALA A 203 -35.46 -6.67 -5.59
CA ALA A 203 -34.61 -7.78 -5.21
C ALA A 203 -35.41 -8.72 -4.30
N VAL A 204 -35.37 -10.00 -4.66
CA VAL A 204 -35.94 -11.13 -3.92
C VAL A 204 -35.43 -11.09 -2.46
N PRO A 205 -36.30 -11.13 -1.43
CA PRO A 205 -35.87 -10.97 -0.05
C PRO A 205 -35.22 -12.25 0.46
N VAL A 206 -33.89 -12.23 0.57
CA VAL A 206 -33.19 -13.09 1.54
C VAL A 206 -33.23 -12.33 2.86
N ALA A 207 -34.09 -12.77 3.77
CA ALA A 207 -34.16 -12.20 5.12
C ALA A 207 -32.86 -12.49 5.87
N VAL A 208 -31.98 -11.50 5.96
CA VAL A 208 -30.89 -11.47 6.95
C VAL A 208 -31.33 -10.57 8.08
N SER A 209 -31.97 -11.15 9.08
CA SER A 209 -32.08 -10.54 10.40
C SER A 209 -30.68 -10.49 11.00
N GLY A 210 -30.03 -9.33 10.92
CA GLY A 210 -28.74 -9.07 11.55
C GLY A 210 -28.80 -7.74 12.27
N THR A 211 -29.11 -7.76 13.55
CA THR A 211 -28.89 -6.64 14.47
C THR A 211 -27.45 -6.15 14.29
N VAL A 212 -27.26 -4.84 14.09
CA VAL A 212 -25.94 -4.19 14.10
C VAL A 212 -25.26 -4.54 15.43
N ARG A 213 -24.38 -5.55 15.43
CA ARG A 213 -23.57 -5.88 16.60
C ARG A 213 -22.57 -4.75 16.77
N ALA A 214 -22.68 -4.03 17.90
CA ALA A 214 -21.61 -3.16 18.37
C ALA A 214 -20.28 -3.93 18.32
N ARG A 215 -19.21 -3.26 17.87
CA ARG A 215 -17.85 -3.81 17.84
C ARG A 215 -17.56 -4.42 19.21
N PRO A 216 -17.38 -5.75 19.33
CA PRO A 216 -17.05 -6.33 20.62
C PRO A 216 -15.64 -5.86 20.98
N ASP A 217 -15.51 -5.13 22.09
CA ASP A 217 -14.20 -4.72 22.63
C ASP A 217 -13.32 -5.94 22.98
N ARG A 218 -13.95 -7.11 23.18
CA ARG A 218 -13.32 -8.44 23.28
C ARG A 218 -14.25 -9.51 22.71
N LEU A 219 -13.68 -10.46 21.96
CA LEU A 219 -14.35 -11.68 21.54
C LEU A 219 -14.71 -12.53 22.78
N ASP A 220 -15.83 -13.23 22.69
CA ASP A 220 -16.21 -14.26 23.67
C ASP A 220 -15.25 -15.46 23.61
N GLU A 221 -15.41 -16.43 24.53
CA GLU A 221 -14.54 -17.61 24.59
C GLU A 221 -14.55 -18.41 23.27
N HIS A 222 -15.69 -18.41 22.56
CA HIS A 222 -15.82 -19.06 21.26
C HIS A 222 -14.98 -18.34 20.19
N GLY A 223 -15.09 -17.02 20.06
CA GLY A 223 -14.26 -16.25 19.13
C GLY A 223 -12.77 -16.28 19.49
N ALA A 224 -12.42 -16.38 20.78
CA ALA A 224 -11.03 -16.57 21.20
C ALA A 224 -10.47 -17.94 20.79
N ALA A 225 -11.29 -19.00 20.83
CA ALA A 225 -10.95 -20.34 20.34
C ALA A 225 -10.84 -20.38 18.81
N GLU A 226 -11.74 -19.69 18.10
CA GLU A 226 -11.69 -19.56 16.64
C GLU A 226 -10.39 -18.87 16.18
N LEU A 227 -9.96 -17.79 16.84
CA LEU A 227 -8.65 -17.16 16.56
C LEU A 227 -7.46 -18.12 16.76
N LEU A 228 -7.53 -19.03 17.73
CA LEU A 228 -6.47 -20.02 17.91
C LEU A 228 -6.46 -21.03 16.77
N ALA A 229 -7.63 -21.55 16.40
CA ALA A 229 -7.78 -22.47 15.28
C ALA A 229 -7.30 -21.85 13.96
N GLU A 230 -7.65 -20.60 13.69
CA GLU A 230 -7.18 -19.87 12.51
C GLU A 230 -5.66 -19.66 12.51
N THR A 231 -5.08 -19.37 13.68
CA THR A 231 -3.61 -19.25 13.79
C THR A 231 -2.92 -20.57 13.42
N GLU A 232 -3.44 -21.71 13.88
CA GLU A 232 -2.91 -23.04 13.55
C GLU A 232 -3.14 -23.42 12.09
N ALA A 233 -4.30 -23.09 11.53
CA ALA A 233 -4.61 -23.30 10.12
C ALA A 233 -3.62 -22.55 9.21
N VAL A 234 -3.37 -21.27 9.49
CA VAL A 234 -2.43 -20.45 8.69
C VAL A 234 -0.99 -20.96 8.82
N ARG A 235 -0.56 -21.38 10.03
CA ARG A 235 0.76 -22.01 10.23
C ARG A 235 0.89 -23.31 9.44
N THR A 236 -0.17 -24.10 9.39
CA THR A 236 -0.23 -25.35 8.61
C THR A 236 -0.09 -25.07 7.12
N GLU A 237 -0.76 -24.04 6.59
CA GLU A 237 -0.63 -23.66 5.18
C GLU A 237 0.76 -23.10 4.83
N LEU A 238 1.38 -22.34 5.74
CA LEU A 238 2.77 -21.89 5.58
C LEU A 238 3.73 -23.09 5.46
N ALA A 239 3.65 -24.04 6.39
CA ALA A 239 4.47 -25.25 6.37
C ALA A 239 4.23 -26.07 5.09
N ARG A 240 2.97 -26.20 4.66
CA ARG A 240 2.61 -26.88 3.41
C ARG A 240 3.22 -26.20 2.19
N THR A 241 3.23 -24.87 2.16
CA THR A 241 3.81 -24.11 1.04
C THR A 241 5.33 -24.27 0.98
N ASP A 242 5.99 -24.27 2.13
CA ASP A 242 7.44 -24.50 2.22
C ASP A 242 7.82 -25.92 1.78
N ALA A 243 7.03 -26.92 2.18
CA ALA A 243 7.21 -28.30 1.71
C ALA A 243 7.06 -28.41 0.18
N LYS A 244 6.04 -27.77 -0.40
CA LYS A 244 5.84 -27.74 -1.86
C LYS A 244 7.02 -27.08 -2.58
N ALA A 245 7.53 -25.97 -2.06
CA ALA A 245 8.69 -25.30 -2.64
C ALA A 245 9.95 -26.16 -2.58
N ALA A 246 10.17 -26.88 -1.47
CA ALA A 246 11.28 -27.82 -1.34
C ALA A 246 11.19 -28.96 -2.37
N THR A 247 9.98 -29.50 -2.60
CA THR A 247 9.74 -30.50 -3.66
C THR A 247 10.06 -29.94 -5.04
N VAL A 248 9.61 -28.73 -5.38
CA VAL A 248 9.93 -28.09 -6.67
C VAL A 248 11.43 -27.94 -6.86
N LEU A 249 12.17 -27.53 -5.82
CA LEU A 249 13.63 -27.42 -5.88
C LEU A 249 14.33 -28.76 -6.06
N ALA A 250 13.84 -29.83 -5.41
CA ALA A 250 14.38 -31.17 -5.60
C ALA A 250 14.22 -31.64 -7.06
N PHE A 251 13.04 -31.43 -7.65
CA PHE A 251 12.80 -31.71 -9.07
C PHE A 251 13.64 -30.83 -10.00
N ALA A 252 13.83 -29.56 -9.67
CA ALA A 252 14.70 -28.69 -10.46
C ALA A 252 16.15 -29.19 -10.45
N GLY A 253 16.66 -29.66 -9.30
CA GLY A 253 17.99 -30.26 -9.19
C GLY A 253 18.18 -31.48 -10.08
N THR A 254 17.19 -32.38 -10.16
CA THR A 254 17.26 -33.52 -11.08
C THR A 254 17.20 -33.09 -12.54
N ALA A 255 16.34 -32.13 -12.88
CA ALA A 255 16.25 -31.58 -14.23
C ALA A 255 17.54 -30.87 -14.66
N PHE A 256 18.21 -30.13 -13.77
CA PHE A 256 19.53 -29.54 -14.05
C PHE A 256 20.59 -30.59 -14.38
N SER A 257 20.60 -31.71 -13.67
CA SER A 257 21.53 -32.81 -13.97
C SER A 257 21.31 -33.38 -15.37
N VAL A 258 20.05 -33.55 -15.80
CA VAL A 258 19.71 -33.99 -17.16
C VAL A 258 20.13 -32.94 -18.20
N LEU A 259 19.82 -31.66 -17.96
CA LEU A 259 20.21 -30.57 -18.85
C LEU A 259 21.73 -30.44 -18.98
N ALA A 260 22.47 -30.63 -17.89
CA ALA A 260 23.93 -30.64 -17.89
C ALA A 260 24.47 -31.79 -18.75
N ALA A 261 23.90 -33.00 -18.64
CA ALA A 261 24.26 -34.11 -19.51
C ALA A 261 23.97 -33.83 -20.99
N LEU A 262 22.80 -33.26 -21.31
CA LEU A 262 22.43 -32.87 -22.68
C LEU A 262 23.32 -31.75 -23.23
N SER A 263 23.82 -30.85 -22.38
CA SER A 263 24.69 -29.75 -22.80
C SER A 263 26.02 -30.22 -23.41
N VAL A 264 26.48 -31.43 -23.07
CA VAL A 264 27.66 -32.06 -23.68
C VAL A 264 27.44 -32.35 -25.16
N LEU A 265 26.20 -32.69 -25.54
CA LEU A 265 25.81 -32.98 -26.92
C LEU A 265 25.44 -31.71 -27.71
N ALA A 266 25.36 -30.55 -27.04
CA ALA A 266 24.90 -29.31 -27.66
C ALA A 266 25.70 -28.89 -28.92
N PRO A 267 27.03 -29.06 -29.01
CA PRO A 267 27.78 -28.66 -30.22
C PRO A 267 27.34 -29.34 -31.51
N GLU A 268 26.79 -30.56 -31.41
CA GLU A 268 26.31 -31.36 -32.54
C GLU A 268 24.87 -31.02 -32.94
N LEU A 269 24.17 -30.18 -32.16
CA LEU A 269 22.78 -29.83 -32.39
C LEU A 269 22.62 -28.62 -33.33
N ALA A 270 21.56 -28.65 -34.13
CA ALA A 270 21.11 -27.51 -34.91
C ALA A 270 20.92 -26.25 -34.02
N VAL A 271 21.16 -25.07 -34.59
CA VAL A 271 21.06 -23.79 -33.86
C VAL A 271 19.73 -23.66 -33.09
N PRO A 272 18.55 -23.98 -33.67
CA PRO A 272 17.28 -23.87 -32.94
C PRO A 272 17.21 -24.78 -31.70
N ALA A 273 17.73 -26.01 -31.78
CA ALA A 273 17.77 -26.94 -30.66
C ALA A 273 18.71 -26.45 -29.54
N ARG A 274 19.86 -25.87 -29.90
CA ARG A 274 20.78 -25.24 -28.92
C ARG A 274 20.13 -24.06 -28.20
N VAL A 275 19.44 -23.19 -28.94
CA VAL A 275 18.72 -22.03 -28.37
C VAL A 275 17.62 -22.50 -27.42
N GLY A 276 16.85 -23.52 -27.81
CA GLY A 276 15.82 -24.11 -26.95
C GLY A 276 16.39 -24.72 -25.66
N LEU A 277 17.52 -25.44 -25.74
CA LEU A 277 18.21 -26.00 -24.58
C LEU A 277 18.72 -24.89 -23.63
N ALA A 278 19.34 -23.84 -24.16
CA ALA A 278 19.79 -22.70 -23.36
C ALA A 278 18.62 -21.96 -22.70
N GLY A 279 17.51 -21.77 -23.43
CA GLY A 279 16.28 -21.20 -22.89
C GLY A 279 15.69 -22.02 -21.75
N ALA A 280 15.66 -23.34 -21.88
CA ALA A 280 15.20 -24.24 -20.82
C ALA A 280 16.06 -24.13 -19.55
N VAL A 281 17.39 -24.08 -19.69
CA VAL A 281 18.32 -23.86 -18.56
C VAL A 281 18.03 -22.52 -17.86
N ALA A 282 17.85 -21.44 -18.63
CA ALA A 282 17.57 -20.12 -18.07
C ALA A 282 16.22 -20.08 -17.34
N LEU A 283 15.16 -20.66 -17.93
CA LEU A 283 13.82 -20.73 -17.32
C LEU A 283 13.81 -21.58 -16.05
N LEU A 284 14.51 -22.72 -16.04
CA LEU A 284 14.64 -23.56 -14.84
C LEU A 284 15.46 -22.87 -13.74
N GLY A 285 16.48 -22.09 -14.12
CA GLY A 285 17.24 -21.21 -13.23
C GLY A 285 16.36 -20.16 -12.56
N ALA A 286 15.55 -19.45 -13.36
CA ALA A 286 14.60 -18.47 -12.87
C ALA A 286 13.54 -19.12 -11.94
N SER A 287 12.98 -20.26 -12.35
CA SER A 287 12.04 -21.06 -11.54
C SER A 287 12.63 -21.40 -10.16
N SER A 288 13.86 -21.91 -10.14
CA SER A 288 14.57 -22.29 -8.91
C SER A 288 14.85 -21.07 -8.02
N ALA A 289 15.27 -19.94 -8.60
CA ALA A 289 15.49 -18.71 -7.86
C ALA A 289 14.20 -18.19 -7.20
N VAL A 290 13.07 -18.24 -7.91
CA VAL A 290 11.76 -17.87 -7.36
C VAL A 290 11.33 -18.83 -6.24
N ALA A 291 11.53 -20.14 -6.42
CA ALA A 291 11.23 -21.15 -5.41
C ALA A 291 12.09 -21.01 -4.15
N LEU A 292 13.39 -20.70 -4.28
CA LEU A 292 14.24 -20.33 -3.15
C LEU A 292 13.71 -19.08 -2.42
N GLY A 293 13.13 -18.13 -3.15
CA GLY A 293 12.44 -16.97 -2.58
C GLY A 293 11.18 -17.29 -1.79
N VAL A 294 10.61 -18.50 -1.90
CA VAL A 294 9.51 -18.99 -1.06
C VAL A 294 10.04 -19.45 0.31
N ILE A 295 11.16 -20.17 0.31
CA ILE A 295 11.77 -20.75 1.53
C ILE A 295 12.61 -19.70 2.28
N ARG A 296 13.11 -18.67 1.58
CA ARG A 296 13.88 -17.58 2.18
C ARG A 296 13.09 -16.94 3.34
N PRO A 297 13.65 -16.88 4.56
CA PRO A 297 13.01 -16.23 5.70
C PRO A 297 12.69 -14.77 5.38
N SER A 298 11.41 -14.39 5.42
CA SER A 298 10.97 -13.00 5.26
C SER A 298 10.77 -12.40 6.65
N LEU A 299 11.85 -11.88 7.24
CA LEU A 299 11.78 -11.09 8.45
C LEU A 299 11.47 -9.63 8.09
N PRO A 300 10.59 -8.94 8.84
CA PRO A 300 10.34 -7.52 8.63
C PRO A 300 11.66 -6.75 8.74
N ARG A 301 11.98 -5.97 7.71
CA ARG A 301 13.23 -5.19 7.65
C ARG A 301 13.21 -3.95 8.54
N SER A 302 12.02 -3.48 8.93
CA SER A 302 11.83 -2.30 9.76
C SER A 302 10.48 -2.39 10.50
N GLY A 303 10.45 -1.89 11.74
CA GLY A 303 9.26 -1.92 12.62
C GLY A 303 9.25 -3.11 13.60
N PRO A 304 8.36 -3.10 14.62
CA PRO A 304 8.40 -4.04 15.74
C PRO A 304 8.03 -5.50 15.39
N GLY A 305 7.76 -5.84 14.13
CA GLY A 305 7.34 -7.18 13.73
C GLY A 305 6.06 -7.65 14.44
N THR A 306 5.73 -8.93 14.32
CA THR A 306 4.71 -9.59 15.15
C THR A 306 5.23 -10.96 15.62
N GLY A 307 4.52 -11.60 16.55
CA GLY A 307 4.93 -12.87 17.14
C GLY A 307 6.39 -12.89 17.61
N PHE A 308 7.15 -13.91 17.19
CA PHE A 308 8.52 -14.13 17.66
C PHE A 308 9.48 -12.98 17.33
N VAL A 309 9.27 -12.23 16.25
CA VAL A 309 10.13 -11.09 15.90
C VAL A 309 9.93 -9.95 16.89
N ALA A 310 8.67 -9.71 17.30
CA ALA A 310 8.37 -8.75 18.35
C ALA A 310 8.91 -9.21 19.71
N HIS A 311 8.78 -10.51 20.02
CA HIS A 311 9.32 -11.07 21.27
C HIS A 311 10.85 -11.00 21.35
N ALA A 312 11.55 -11.10 20.22
CA ALA A 312 13.00 -10.97 20.16
C ALA A 312 13.51 -9.54 20.43
N ALA A 313 12.65 -8.52 20.34
CA ALA A 313 13.00 -7.12 20.60
C ALA A 313 12.82 -6.72 22.08
N VAL A 314 12.20 -7.58 22.89
CA VAL A 314 11.94 -7.35 24.31
C VAL A 314 13.23 -7.54 25.13
N ARG A 315 13.44 -6.72 26.17
CA ARG A 315 14.69 -6.71 26.95
C ARG A 315 14.79 -7.83 27.98
N ASP A 316 13.68 -8.19 28.61
CA ASP A 316 13.63 -9.16 29.70
C ASP A 316 12.28 -9.90 29.79
N ALA A 317 12.19 -10.87 30.70
CA ALA A 317 10.99 -11.70 30.87
C ALA A 317 9.78 -10.91 31.41
N GLU A 318 10.00 -9.86 32.21
CA GLU A 318 8.93 -9.07 32.80
C GLU A 318 8.23 -8.23 31.74
N GLU A 319 9.01 -7.58 30.87
CA GLU A 319 8.50 -6.86 29.71
C GLU A 319 7.76 -7.80 28.75
N LEU A 320 8.23 -9.04 28.57
CA LEU A 320 7.54 -10.03 27.73
C LEU A 320 6.19 -10.41 28.34
N LEU A 321 6.13 -10.65 29.66
CA LEU A 321 4.88 -10.95 30.35
C LEU A 321 3.89 -9.79 30.27
N ALA A 322 4.36 -8.55 30.39
CA ALA A 322 3.54 -7.36 30.21
C ALA A 322 2.96 -7.26 28.78
N VAL A 323 3.78 -7.49 27.75
CA VAL A 323 3.34 -7.51 26.34
C VAL A 323 2.37 -8.66 26.06
N LEU A 324 2.57 -9.82 26.69
CA LEU A 324 1.67 -10.97 26.54
C LEU A 324 0.33 -10.76 27.27
N ALA A 325 0.34 -10.05 28.40
CA ALA A 325 -0.86 -9.67 29.14
C ALA A 325 -1.67 -8.58 28.44
N ASP A 326 -1.01 -7.67 27.72
CA ASP A 326 -1.66 -6.66 26.90
C ASP A 326 -2.43 -7.29 25.73
N ASP A 327 -3.65 -6.81 25.49
CA ASP A 327 -4.68 -7.33 24.56
C ASP A 327 -4.30 -8.61 23.74
N PRO A 328 -4.51 -9.82 24.31
CA PRO A 328 -4.13 -11.07 23.66
C PRO A 328 -4.87 -11.34 22.35
N GLN A 329 -6.10 -10.86 22.20
CA GLN A 329 -6.93 -11.11 21.03
C GLN A 329 -6.48 -10.22 19.87
N ALA A 330 -6.26 -8.93 20.10
CA ALA A 330 -5.74 -8.03 19.08
C ALA A 330 -4.32 -8.43 18.62
N ARG A 331 -3.49 -8.95 19.52
CA ARG A 331 -2.18 -9.52 19.14
C ARG A 331 -2.34 -10.73 18.21
N ARG A 332 -3.19 -11.69 18.55
CA ARG A 332 -3.44 -12.88 17.71
C ARG A 332 -4.03 -12.53 16.35
N ALA A 333 -4.99 -11.60 16.32
CA ALA A 333 -5.56 -11.12 15.06
C ALA A 333 -4.50 -10.51 14.15
N ARG A 334 -3.58 -9.70 14.71
CA ARG A 334 -2.42 -9.15 13.97
C ARG A 334 -1.51 -10.26 13.43
N ASP A 335 -1.22 -11.28 14.24
CA ASP A 335 -0.41 -12.42 13.83
C ASP A 335 -1.06 -13.20 12.68
N ILE A 336 -2.37 -13.50 12.77
CA ILE A 336 -3.11 -14.18 11.69
C ILE A 336 -3.02 -13.37 10.40
N VAL A 337 -3.33 -12.08 10.44
CA VAL A 337 -3.27 -11.22 9.24
C VAL A 337 -1.87 -11.22 8.63
N HIS A 338 -0.83 -11.10 9.45
CA HIS A 338 0.56 -11.09 8.98
C HIS A 338 0.98 -12.43 8.37
N LEU A 339 0.65 -13.54 9.04
CA LEU A 339 0.97 -14.89 8.57
C LEU A 339 0.19 -15.24 7.30
N SER A 340 -1.10 -14.87 7.20
CA SER A 340 -1.94 -15.11 6.02
C SER A 340 -1.42 -14.36 4.80
N ARG A 341 -0.98 -13.10 4.97
CA ARG A 341 -0.34 -12.32 3.89
C ARG A 341 0.98 -12.96 3.44
N THR A 342 1.78 -13.43 4.40
CA THR A 342 3.03 -14.16 4.10
C THR A 342 2.73 -15.45 3.31
N ALA A 343 1.72 -16.21 3.72
CA ALA A 343 1.31 -17.43 3.03
C ALA A 343 0.85 -17.14 1.59
N ARG A 344 0.00 -16.13 1.40
CA ARG A 344 -0.47 -15.69 0.07
C ARG A 344 0.70 -15.29 -0.84
N ALA A 345 1.66 -14.52 -0.33
CA ALA A 345 2.85 -14.13 -1.07
C ALA A 345 3.71 -15.34 -1.47
N LYS A 346 3.89 -16.31 -0.56
CA LYS A 346 4.59 -17.57 -0.84
C LYS A 346 3.88 -18.39 -1.91
N TYR A 347 2.56 -18.52 -1.86
CA TYR A 347 1.78 -19.22 -2.89
C TYR A 347 1.89 -18.57 -4.27
N ARG A 348 1.86 -17.23 -4.35
CA ARG A 348 2.06 -16.52 -5.63
C ARG A 348 3.42 -16.80 -6.24
N ARG A 349 4.49 -16.73 -5.44
CA ARG A 349 5.85 -17.07 -5.89
C ARG A 349 5.96 -18.53 -6.31
N LEU A 350 5.37 -19.45 -5.55
CA LEU A 350 5.34 -20.87 -5.89
C LEU A 350 4.64 -21.12 -7.23
N ARG A 351 3.51 -20.45 -7.48
CA ARG A 351 2.82 -20.53 -8.77
C ARG A 351 3.70 -20.06 -9.92
N LEU A 352 4.33 -18.89 -9.79
CA LEU A 352 5.27 -18.38 -10.79
C LEU A 352 6.44 -19.34 -11.04
N ALA A 353 7.01 -19.94 -9.97
CA ALA A 353 8.07 -20.93 -10.11
C ALA A 353 7.61 -22.15 -10.93
N ILE A 354 6.40 -22.65 -10.68
CA ILE A 354 5.81 -23.77 -11.42
C ILE A 354 5.55 -23.39 -12.88
N ASP A 355 5.00 -22.20 -13.15
CA ASP A 355 4.74 -21.72 -14.50
C ASP A 355 6.05 -21.61 -15.33
N LEU A 356 7.13 -21.12 -14.71
CA LEU A 356 8.46 -21.08 -15.32
C LEU A 356 9.04 -22.49 -15.58
N ALA A 357 8.79 -23.44 -14.68
CA ALA A 357 9.21 -24.84 -14.88
C ALA A 357 8.47 -25.48 -16.06
N PHE A 358 7.17 -25.22 -16.21
CA PHE A 358 6.41 -25.66 -17.39
C PHE A 358 6.90 -25.01 -18.67
N ALA A 359 7.24 -23.72 -18.65
CA ALA A 359 7.83 -23.05 -19.80
C ALA A 359 9.18 -23.68 -20.19
N ALA A 360 10.01 -24.05 -19.22
CA ALA A 360 11.26 -24.76 -19.47
C ALA A 360 11.04 -26.13 -20.16
N LEU A 361 10.03 -26.89 -19.72
CA LEU A 361 9.63 -28.15 -20.35
C LEU A 361 9.14 -27.95 -21.78
N ALA A 362 8.33 -26.91 -22.03
CA ALA A 362 7.87 -26.58 -23.37
C ALA A 362 9.04 -26.22 -24.31
N ALA A 363 10.00 -25.43 -23.81
CA ALA A 363 11.22 -25.11 -24.56
C ALA A 363 12.04 -26.36 -24.90
N LEU A 364 12.14 -27.32 -23.98
CA LEU A 364 12.78 -28.62 -24.24
C LEU A 364 12.06 -29.45 -25.29
N ALA A 365 10.73 -29.50 -25.25
CA ALA A 365 9.94 -30.22 -26.24
C ALA A 365 10.15 -29.66 -27.64
N VAL A 366 10.17 -28.32 -27.78
CA VAL A 366 10.48 -27.65 -29.05
C VAL A 366 11.92 -27.93 -29.49
N ALA A 367 12.88 -27.88 -28.56
CA ALA A 367 14.28 -28.19 -28.87
C ALA A 367 14.46 -29.62 -29.40
N ALA A 368 13.75 -30.59 -28.81
CA ALA A 368 13.79 -31.99 -29.24
C ALA A 368 13.25 -32.18 -30.67
N VAL A 369 12.21 -31.44 -31.07
CA VAL A 369 11.68 -31.48 -32.44
C VAL A 369 12.72 -31.02 -33.46
N PHE A 370 13.59 -30.07 -33.10
CA PHE A 370 14.67 -29.60 -33.98
C PHE A 370 15.96 -30.43 -33.90
N ALA A 371 16.03 -31.39 -32.97
CA ALA A 371 17.16 -32.29 -32.79
C ALA A 371 16.97 -33.64 -33.49
N LEU A 372 15.71 -34.01 -33.77
CA LEU A 372 15.32 -35.13 -34.62
C LEU A 372 15.32 -34.70 -36.09
#